data_AF-A0A1G2T6C2-F1
#
_entry.id   AF-A0A1G2T6C2-F1
#
_cell.length_a   1.000
_cell.length_b   1.000
_cell.length_c   1.000
_cell.angle_alpha   90.00
_cell.angle_beta   90.00
_cell.angle_gamma   90.00
#
_symmetry.space_group_name_H-M   'P 1'
#
loop_
_entity.id
_entity.type
_entity.pdbx_description
1 polymer ?
#
loop_
_entity_poly.entity_id
_entity_poly.type
_entity_poly.pdbx_seq_one_letter_code
_entity_poly.pdbx_strand_id
1 'polypeptide(L)'
;MAKLAKVAVANLQIAKIVATRSIVVTDQLTTKTYYLENINKLLGEVEGLEGVKTGQTEGSLEILLTKTTRNSHTIITAVLGSDDRFSESKQLIEWVFANHRWVNPE
;
A
#
# COMPACT_ATOMS: atom_id res chain seq x y z
N MET A 1 -5.02 -5.54 -11.55
CA MET A 1 -4.88 -4.80 -10.27
C MET A 1 -3.80 -3.73 -10.29
N ALA A 2 -2.52 -4.03 -10.57
CA ALA A 2 -1.43 -3.03 -10.52
C ALA A 2 -1.66 -1.76 -11.39
N LYS A 3 -2.18 -1.92 -12.61
CA LYS A 3 -2.54 -0.77 -13.48
C LYS A 3 -3.62 0.13 -12.85
N LEU A 4 -4.63 -0.45 -12.21
CA LEU A 4 -5.68 0.29 -11.52
C LEU A 4 -5.10 1.03 -10.30
N ALA A 5 -4.24 0.37 -9.51
CA ALA A 5 -3.56 1.00 -8.40
C ALA A 5 -2.74 2.21 -8.86
N LYS A 6 -2.00 2.09 -9.98
CA LYS A 6 -1.26 3.21 -10.59
C LYS A 6 -2.15 4.40 -10.89
N VAL A 7 -3.30 4.17 -11.52
CA VAL A 7 -4.25 5.23 -11.87
C VAL A 7 -4.86 5.86 -10.61
N ALA A 8 -5.24 5.04 -9.63
CA ALA A 8 -5.87 5.51 -8.40
C ALA A 8 -4.92 6.41 -7.58
N VAL A 9 -3.67 6.00 -7.38
CA VAL A 9 -2.68 6.77 -6.60
C VAL A 9 -2.11 7.98 -7.33
N ALA A 10 -2.43 8.17 -8.62
CA ALA A 10 -2.15 9.42 -9.31
C ALA A 10 -3.09 10.56 -8.83
N ASN A 11 -4.23 10.22 -8.22
CA ASN A 11 -5.08 11.20 -7.56
C ASN A 11 -4.52 11.53 -6.15
N LEU A 12 -4.25 12.81 -5.90
CA LEU A 12 -3.65 13.28 -4.64
C LEU A 12 -4.49 12.97 -3.39
N GLN A 13 -5.82 13.01 -3.50
CA GLN A 13 -6.71 12.69 -2.38
C GLN A 13 -6.63 11.19 -2.05
N ILE A 14 -6.69 10.33 -3.06
CA ILE A 14 -6.56 8.88 -2.87
C ILE A 14 -5.17 8.55 -2.31
N ALA A 15 -4.10 9.12 -2.85
CA ALA A 15 -2.74 8.93 -2.35
C ALA A 15 -2.61 9.28 -0.86
N LYS A 16 -3.19 10.43 -0.44
CA LYS A 16 -3.22 10.84 0.96
C LYS A 16 -4.00 9.86 1.84
N ILE A 17 -5.18 9.42 1.39
CA ILE A 17 -6.03 8.50 2.15
C ILE A 17 -5.31 7.17 2.37
N VAL A 18 -4.75 6.56 1.32
CA VAL A 18 -4.14 5.23 1.44
C VAL A 18 -2.83 5.22 2.24
N ALA A 19 -2.12 6.36 2.31
CA ALA A 19 -0.93 6.54 3.12
C ALA A 19 -1.21 6.89 4.59
N THR A 20 -2.46 7.19 4.95
CA THR A 20 -2.84 7.54 6.32
C THR A 20 -2.71 6.31 7.22
N ARG A 21 -1.87 6.38 8.26
CA ARG A 21 -1.67 5.29 9.23
C ARG A 21 -2.84 5.15 10.20
N SER A 22 -3.31 6.28 10.71
CA SER A 22 -4.46 6.35 11.59
C SER A 22 -5.16 7.69 11.44
N ILE A 23 -6.45 7.72 11.73
CA ILE A 23 -7.25 8.94 11.72
C ILE A 23 -8.31 8.85 12.82
N VAL A 24 -8.62 10.01 13.40
CA VAL A 24 -9.78 10.18 14.25
C VAL A 24 -10.90 10.76 13.40
N VAL A 25 -12.04 10.08 13.34
CA VAL A 25 -13.23 10.55 12.63
C VAL A 25 -14.37 10.75 13.61
N THR A 26 -15.19 11.76 13.36
CA THR A 26 -16.36 12.06 14.19
C THR A 26 -17.63 11.88 13.35
N ASP A 27 -18.71 11.39 13.96
CA ASP A 27 -20.00 11.35 13.28
C ASP A 27 -20.51 12.76 12.93
N GLN A 28 -21.51 12.83 12.04
CA GLN A 28 -22.01 14.12 11.55
C GLN A 28 -22.66 14.96 12.66
N LEU A 29 -23.16 14.33 13.72
CA LEU A 29 -23.80 14.99 14.85
C LEU A 29 -22.79 15.42 15.93
N THR A 30 -21.50 15.14 15.74
CA THR A 30 -20.41 15.40 16.70
C THR A 30 -20.56 14.70 18.06
N THR A 31 -21.34 13.61 18.12
CA THR A 31 -21.66 12.89 19.35
C THR A 31 -20.74 11.70 19.61
N LYS A 32 -20.14 11.14 18.55
CA LYS A 32 -19.25 9.98 18.66
C LYS A 32 -17.98 10.19 17.86
N THR A 33 -16.87 9.80 18.47
CA THR A 33 -15.53 9.84 17.88
C THR A 33 -15.01 8.42 17.75
N TYR A 34 -14.41 8.11 16.60
CA TYR A 34 -13.85 6.81 16.26
C TYR A 34 -12.38 6.96 15.92
N TYR A 35 -11.55 6.12 16.52
CA TYR A 35 -10.16 5.96 16.11
C TYR A 35 -10.08 4.83 15.09
N LEU A 36 -9.56 5.14 13.90
CA LEU A 36 -9.39 4.19 12.81
C LEU A 36 -7.91 4.00 12.54
N GLU A 37 -7.47 2.74 12.47
CA GLU A 37 -6.11 2.36 12.11
C GLU A 37 -6.10 1.63 10.76
N ASN A 38 -5.07 1.91 9.97
CA ASN A 38 -4.88 1.27 8.68
C ASN A 38 -4.38 -0.17 8.88
N ILE A 39 -5.13 -1.14 8.40
CA ILE A 39 -4.79 -2.56 8.53
C ILE A 39 -3.61 -3.00 7.64
N ASN A 40 -3.07 -2.14 6.78
CA ASN A 40 -1.84 -2.44 6.06
C ASN A 40 -0.63 -2.33 7.00
N LYS A 41 -0.22 -3.48 7.56
CA LYS A 41 0.88 -3.59 8.53
C LYS A 41 2.23 -3.06 8.01
N LEU A 42 2.43 -3.02 6.70
CA LEU A 42 3.69 -2.56 6.12
C LEU A 42 3.85 -1.03 6.16
N LEU A 43 2.77 -0.27 6.43
CA LEU A 43 2.84 1.19 6.53
C LEU A 43 3.69 1.60 7.73
N GLY A 44 4.90 2.08 7.43
CA GLY A 44 5.87 2.46 8.45
C GLY A 44 6.81 1.37 8.91
N GLU A 45 6.60 0.14 8.47
CA GLU A 45 7.56 -0.95 8.63
C GLU A 45 8.51 -1.02 7.43
N VAL A 46 7.96 -0.87 6.21
CA VAL A 46 8.74 -0.88 4.97
C VAL A 46 9.10 0.54 4.57
N GLU A 47 10.39 0.82 4.43
CA GLU A 47 10.89 2.13 4.00
C GLU A 47 10.26 2.54 2.66
N GLY A 48 9.75 3.78 2.60
CA GLY A 48 9.17 4.35 1.39
C GLY A 48 7.79 3.80 1.00
N LEU A 49 7.16 2.94 1.81
CA LEU A 49 5.82 2.42 1.50
C LEU A 49 4.73 3.46 1.76
N GLU A 50 3.87 3.66 0.75
CA GLU A 50 2.86 4.72 0.69
C GLU A 50 1.41 4.17 0.68
N GLY A 51 1.22 2.88 1.01
CA GLY A 51 -0.10 2.29 1.18
C GLY A 51 -0.63 1.58 -0.06
N VAL A 52 -1.87 1.86 -0.44
CA VAL A 52 -2.78 1.20 -1.41
C VAL A 52 -3.88 0.37 -0.73
N LYS A 53 -3.85 -0.97 -0.69
CA LYS A 53 -4.99 -1.73 -0.12
C LYS A 53 -4.74 -3.22 0.12
N THR A 54 -5.27 -3.72 1.24
CA THR A 54 -5.45 -5.16 1.58
C THR A 54 -6.83 -5.69 1.14
N GLY A 55 -6.97 -6.97 0.82
CA GLY A 55 -8.28 -7.62 0.58
C GLY A 55 -8.26 -9.11 0.88
N GLN A 56 -9.34 -9.67 1.43
CA GLN A 56 -9.39 -11.09 1.78
C GLN A 56 -10.81 -11.63 1.68
N THR A 57 -10.96 -12.79 1.06
CA THR A 57 -12.17 -13.62 1.08
C THR A 57 -11.73 -15.08 1.07
N GLU A 58 -12.64 -15.99 1.44
CA GLU A 58 -12.36 -17.43 1.39
C GLU A 58 -11.94 -17.89 -0.02
N GLY A 59 -12.63 -17.43 -1.06
CA GLY A 59 -12.34 -17.81 -2.45
C GLY A 59 -11.13 -17.13 -3.10
N SER A 60 -10.63 -16.02 -2.55
CA SER A 60 -9.51 -15.26 -3.13
C SER A 60 -8.23 -15.30 -2.30
N LEU A 61 -8.29 -15.94 -1.12
CA LEU A 61 -7.25 -15.88 -0.07
C LEU A 61 -6.80 -14.43 0.21
N GLU A 62 -5.52 -14.24 0.51
CA GLU A 62 -4.96 -12.95 0.85
C GLU A 62 -4.48 -12.16 -0.37
N ILE A 63 -4.87 -10.87 -0.43
CA ILE A 63 -4.44 -9.91 -1.45
C ILE A 63 -3.82 -8.68 -0.80
N LEU A 64 -2.74 -8.17 -1.38
CA LEU A 64 -2.13 -6.88 -1.03
C LEU A 64 -1.63 -6.16 -2.28
N LEU A 65 -2.05 -4.91 -2.42
CA LEU A 65 -1.45 -3.94 -3.33
C LEU A 65 -0.63 -2.95 -2.53
N THR A 66 0.58 -2.64 -3.00
CA THR A 66 1.41 -1.58 -2.41
C THR A 66 1.92 -0.59 -3.44
N LYS A 67 2.14 0.65 -3.03
CA LYS A 67 3.00 1.63 -3.71
C LYS A 67 4.20 1.90 -2.80
N THR A 68 5.41 1.81 -3.33
CA THR A 68 6.64 2.10 -2.58
C THR A 68 7.56 2.96 -3.41
N THR A 69 8.06 4.05 -2.83
CA THR A 69 8.98 4.99 -3.48
C THR A 69 10.27 5.12 -2.67
N ARG A 70 11.42 4.86 -3.30
CA ARG A 70 12.77 5.07 -2.72
C ARG A 70 13.67 5.70 -3.78
N ASN A 71 14.50 6.66 -3.40
CA ASN A 71 15.47 7.30 -4.30
C ASN A 71 14.84 7.77 -5.63
N SER A 72 13.67 8.42 -5.58
CA SER A 72 12.89 8.87 -6.75
C SER A 72 12.37 7.76 -7.69
N HIS A 73 12.48 6.50 -7.28
CA HIS A 73 11.96 5.35 -8.02
C HIS A 73 10.74 4.76 -7.31
N THR A 74 9.63 4.66 -8.03
CA THR A 74 8.37 4.14 -7.52
C THR A 74 8.05 2.80 -8.14
N ILE A 75 7.69 1.83 -7.30
CA ILE A 75 7.14 0.55 -7.70
C ILE A 75 5.71 0.38 -7.19
N ILE A 76 4.96 -0.45 -7.89
CA ILE A 76 3.66 -0.95 -7.44
C ILE A 76 3.74 -2.46 -7.43
N THR A 77 3.45 -3.09 -6.29
CA THR A 77 3.38 -4.54 -6.17
C THR A 77 1.95 -5.00 -6.00
N ALA A 78 1.66 -6.21 -6.49
CA ALA A 78 0.36 -6.84 -6.40
C ALA A 78 0.56 -8.33 -6.09
N VAL A 79 0.26 -8.71 -4.84
CA VAL A 79 0.25 -10.10 -4.38
C VAL A 79 -1.20 -10.56 -4.33
N LEU A 80 -1.50 -11.71 -4.94
CA LEU A 80 -2.84 -12.29 -5.04
C LEU A 80 -2.79 -13.75 -4.62
N GLY A 81 -3.82 -14.23 -3.90
CA GLY A 81 -3.93 -15.65 -3.56
C GLY A 81 -2.87 -16.14 -2.58
N SER A 82 -2.42 -15.27 -1.67
CA SER A 82 -1.35 -15.57 -0.72
C SER A 82 -1.90 -16.15 0.59
N ASP A 83 -1.05 -16.84 1.35
CA ASP A 83 -1.29 -17.21 2.75
C ASP A 83 -0.55 -16.29 3.73
N ASP A 84 0.43 -15.51 3.25
CA ASP A 84 1.17 -14.50 4.01
C ASP A 84 1.51 -13.29 3.13
N ARG A 85 0.49 -12.48 2.83
CA ARG A 85 0.62 -11.36 1.89
C ARG A 85 1.66 -10.33 2.35
N PHE A 86 1.88 -10.20 3.65
CA PHE A 86 2.70 -9.15 4.24
C PHE A 86 4.18 -9.49 4.10
N SER A 87 4.59 -10.70 4.51
CA SER A 87 5.98 -11.14 4.37
C SER A 87 6.37 -11.26 2.90
N GLU A 88 5.49 -11.79 2.04
CA GLU A 88 5.75 -11.92 0.61
C GLU A 88 5.88 -10.56 -0.08
N SER A 89 4.97 -9.62 0.22
CA SER A 89 5.06 -8.25 -0.35
C SER A 89 6.33 -7.55 0.11
N LYS A 90 6.71 -7.68 1.39
CA LYS A 90 7.96 -7.13 1.91
C LYS A 90 9.17 -7.70 1.16
N GLN A 91 9.26 -9.03 1.05
CA GLN A 91 10.35 -9.69 0.32
C GLN A 91 10.42 -9.23 -1.14
N LEU A 92 9.28 -9.13 -1.83
CA LEU A 92 9.23 -8.68 -3.22
C LEU A 92 9.68 -7.22 -3.37
N ILE A 93 9.24 -6.33 -2.48
CA ILE A 93 9.66 -4.92 -2.47
C ILE A 93 11.17 -4.82 -2.27
N GLU A 94 11.71 -5.47 -1.25
CA GLU A 94 13.15 -5.44 -0.95
C GLU A 94 13.96 -6.04 -2.10
N TRP A 95 13.51 -7.16 -2.67
CA TRP A 95 14.18 -7.80 -3.80
C TRP A 95 14.25 -6.87 -5.01
N VAL A 96 13.16 -6.16 -5.35
CA VAL A 96 13.16 -5.22 -6.48
C VAL A 96 14.16 -4.09 -6.25
N PHE A 97 14.16 -3.45 -5.09
CA PHE A 97 15.09 -2.35 -4.81
C PHE A 97 16.56 -2.79 -4.68
N ALA A 98 16.82 -4.04 -4.31
CA ALA A 98 18.16 -4.60 -4.24
C ALA A 98 18.71 -5.08 -5.60
N ASN A 99 17.83 -5.53 -6.52
CA ASN A 99 18.26 -6.23 -7.73
C ASN A 99 17.95 -5.48 -9.04
N HIS A 100 17.07 -4.47 -9.01
CA HIS A 100 16.77 -3.69 -10.20
C HIS A 100 17.75 -2.51 -10.36
N ARG A 101 18.33 -2.39 -11.55
CA ARG A 101 19.12 -1.20 -11.92
C ARG A 101 18.24 -0.17 -12.60
N TRP A 102 18.00 0.93 -11.92
CA TRP A 102 17.28 2.08 -12.46
C TRP A 102 18.13 2.78 -13.53
N VAL A 103 17.61 2.85 -14.75
CA VAL A 103 18.22 3.60 -15.84
C VAL A 103 17.38 4.84 -16.10
N ASN A 104 18.01 6.01 -16.05
CA ASN A 104 17.39 7.21 -16.57
C ASN A 104 17.61 7.22 -18.08
N PRO A 105 16.56 7.27 -18.91
CA PRO A 105 16.75 7.50 -20.33
C PRO A 105 17.38 8.89 -20.50
N GLU A 106 18.50 8.94 -21.23
CA GLU A 106 19.09 10.18 -21.75
C GLU A 106 18.14 10.88 -22.72
#